data_AF-X1CG95-F1
#
_entry.id   AF-X1CG95-F1
#
_cell.length_a   1.000
_cell.length_b   1.000
_cell.length_c   1.000
_cell.angle_alpha   90.00
_cell.angle_beta   90.00
_cell.angle_gamma   90.00
#
_symmetry.space_group_name_H-M   'P 1'
#
loop_
_entity.id
_entity.type
_entity.pdbx_description
1 polymer ?
#
loop_
_entity_poly.entity_id
_entity_poly.type
_entity_poly.pdbx_seq_one_letter_code
_entity_poly.pdbx_strand_id
1 'polypeptide(L)'
;ARFHWHAESLDIRHVYIRPRSPHLNGKVERSHRIDNQEFYQLIDQNGISDDIHLFNEKVREWEDYYNYHRPHGALQGQTPFERLIEKSRADVSQGSLDPTFYLLVVMGGIEPPTRGFSVWRWKLFGYIFQ
;
A
#
# COMPACT_ATOMS: atom_id res chain seq x y z
N ALA A 1 -22.82 -1.19 -3.25
CA ALA A 1 -23.28 -0.21 -2.25
C ALA A 1 -22.65 -0.39 -0.87
N ARG A 2 -22.59 -1.60 -0.28
CA ARG A 2 -22.10 -1.81 1.11
C ARG A 2 -20.68 -1.28 1.40
N PHE A 3 -19.75 -1.39 0.45
CA PHE A 3 -18.36 -0.91 0.62
C PHE A 3 -18.26 0.61 0.81
N HIS A 4 -19.02 1.39 0.04
CA HIS A 4 -18.98 2.85 0.11
C HIS A 4 -19.44 3.36 1.48
N TRP A 5 -20.58 2.86 1.96
CA TRP A 5 -21.11 3.20 3.28
C TRP A 5 -20.19 2.77 4.41
N HIS A 6 -19.51 1.63 4.27
CA HIS A 6 -18.53 1.20 5.27
C HIS A 6 -17.30 2.13 5.30
N ALA A 7 -16.77 2.53 4.13
CA ALA A 7 -15.67 3.49 4.08
C ALA A 7 -16.07 4.83 4.72
N GLU A 8 -17.26 5.35 4.44
CA GLU A 8 -17.76 6.57 5.07
C GLU A 8 -17.94 6.44 6.59
N SER A 9 -18.38 5.28 7.09
CA SER A 9 -18.46 5.04 8.54
C SER A 9 -17.10 5.05 9.25
N LEU A 10 -16.01 4.91 8.50
CA LEU A 10 -14.63 5.01 8.98
C LEU A 10 -13.99 6.38 8.66
N ASP A 11 -14.80 7.37 8.28
CA ASP A 11 -14.35 8.69 7.82
C ASP A 11 -13.39 8.64 6.62
N ILE A 12 -13.51 7.61 5.79
CA ILE A 12 -12.74 7.43 4.57
C ILE A 12 -13.56 7.89 3.37
N ARG A 13 -13.13 9.00 2.76
CA ARG A 13 -13.72 9.46 1.50
C ARG A 13 -13.40 8.50 0.36
N HIS A 14 -14.45 7.94 -0.25
CA HIS A 14 -14.33 7.09 -1.44
C HIS A 14 -14.32 7.96 -2.70
N VAL A 15 -13.21 7.95 -3.45
CA VAL A 15 -13.02 8.76 -4.66
C VAL A 15 -12.99 7.87 -5.90
N TYR A 16 -13.85 8.18 -6.88
CA TYR A 16 -13.91 7.46 -8.16
C TYR A 16 -12.99 8.10 -9.21
N ILE A 17 -12.33 7.26 -10.00
CA ILE A 17 -11.63 7.71 -11.21
C ILE A 17 -12.65 7.98 -12.34
N ARG A 18 -12.31 8.90 -13.24
CA ARG A 18 -13.15 9.17 -14.41
C ARG A 18 -13.21 7.94 -15.32
N PRO A 19 -14.39 7.60 -15.88
CA PRO A 19 -14.50 6.52 -16.86
C PRO A 19 -13.52 6.70 -18.03
N ARG A 20 -13.03 5.60 -18.59
CA ARG A 20 -12.11 5.56 -19.74
C ARG A 20 -10.79 6.34 -19.53
N SER A 21 -10.34 6.49 -18.29
CA SER A 21 -9.09 7.19 -17.95
C SER A 21 -8.08 6.25 -17.26
N PRO A 22 -7.62 5.16 -17.93
CA PRO A 22 -6.73 4.17 -17.32
C PRO A 22 -5.37 4.74 -16.91
N HIS A 23 -4.90 5.81 -17.55
CA HIS A 23 -3.67 6.51 -17.19
C HIS A 23 -3.65 7.03 -15.74
N LEU A 24 -4.81 7.28 -15.14
CA LEU A 24 -4.93 7.69 -13.73
C LEU A 24 -4.55 6.55 -12.76
N ASN A 25 -4.58 5.30 -13.23
CA ASN A 25 -4.28 4.10 -12.46
C ASN A 25 -2.84 3.62 -12.65
N GLY A 26 -2.00 4.36 -13.38
CA GLY A 26 -0.67 3.89 -13.78
C GLY A 26 0.26 3.54 -12.62
N LYS A 27 0.14 4.23 -11.46
CA LYS A 27 0.92 3.90 -10.25
C LYS A 27 0.51 2.55 -9.67
N VAL A 28 -0.80 2.30 -9.60
CA VAL A 28 -1.38 1.04 -9.12
C VAL A 28 -0.92 -0.10 -10.04
N GLU A 29 -1.09 0.07 -11.35
CA GLU A 29 -0.70 -0.91 -12.35
C GLU A 29 0.80 -1.20 -12.34
N ARG A 30 1.65 -0.18 -12.14
CA ARG A 30 3.10 -0.37 -12.04
C ARG A 30 3.47 -1.20 -10.81
N SER A 31 2.84 -0.95 -9.67
CA SER A 31 3.10 -1.73 -8.46
C SER A 31 2.70 -3.20 -8.65
N HIS A 32 1.50 -3.48 -9.18
CA HIS A 32 1.08 -4.85 -9.50
C HIS A 32 2.05 -5.55 -10.46
N ARG A 33 2.58 -4.81 -11.46
CA ARG A 33 3.55 -5.37 -12.39
C ARG A 33 4.83 -5.81 -11.69
N ILE A 34 5.33 -5.02 -10.74
CA ILE A 34 6.52 -5.37 -9.95
C ILE A 34 6.24 -6.61 -9.09
N ASP A 35 5.08 -6.69 -8.44
CA ASP A 35 4.71 -7.87 -7.66
C ASP A 35 4.64 -9.13 -8.52
N ASN A 36 4.07 -9.03 -9.73
CA ASN A 36 4.05 -10.14 -10.67
C ASN A 36 5.45 -10.58 -11.11
N GLN A 37 6.35 -9.63 -11.37
CA GLN A 37 7.69 -9.91 -11.88
C GLN A 37 8.66 -10.40 -10.80
N GLU A 38 8.62 -9.82 -9.61
CA GLU A 38 9.62 -10.06 -8.57
C GLU A 38 9.12 -11.05 -7.50
N PHE A 39 7.81 -11.18 -7.27
CA PHE A 39 7.26 -12.02 -6.21
C PHE A 39 6.52 -13.25 -6.73
N TYR A 40 5.43 -13.06 -7.48
CA TYR A 40 4.57 -14.18 -7.89
C TYR A 40 5.30 -15.18 -8.79
N GLN A 41 6.13 -14.69 -9.73
CA GLN A 41 6.96 -15.56 -10.57
C GLN A 41 7.91 -16.46 -9.79
N LEU A 42 8.45 -16.00 -8.65
CA LEU A 42 9.36 -16.81 -7.82
C LEU A 42 8.58 -17.83 -7.00
N ILE A 43 7.45 -17.43 -6.41
CA ILE A 43 6.64 -18.32 -5.57
C ILE A 43 6.01 -19.46 -6.37
N ASP A 44 5.51 -19.18 -7.56
CA ASP A 44 4.88 -20.19 -8.42
C ASP A 44 5.89 -21.25 -8.90
N GLN A 45 7.15 -20.86 -9.13
CA GLN A 45 8.20 -21.81 -9.52
C GLN A 45 8.60 -22.77 -8.40
N ASN A 46 8.37 -22.38 -7.14
CA ASN A 46 8.77 -23.15 -5.96
C ASN A 46 7.64 -24.02 -5.40
N GLY A 47 6.45 -24.04 -6.01
CA GLY A 47 5.27 -24.77 -5.51
C GLY A 47 4.73 -24.24 -4.18
N ILE A 48 5.14 -23.03 -3.78
CA ILE A 48 4.75 -22.41 -2.51
C ILE A 48 3.29 -21.96 -2.54
N SER A 49 2.73 -21.68 -3.72
CA SER A 49 1.34 -21.24 -3.88
C SER A 49 0.30 -22.31 -3.51
N ASP A 50 0.69 -23.57 -3.39
CA ASP A 50 -0.20 -24.67 -2.99
C ASP A 50 -0.44 -24.72 -1.46
N ASP A 51 0.44 -24.10 -0.66
CA ASP A 51 0.28 -23.97 0.80
C ASP A 51 -0.09 -22.53 1.18
N ILE A 52 -1.33 -22.36 1.62
CA ILE A 52 -1.87 -21.04 1.98
C ILE A 52 -1.16 -20.40 3.18
N HIS A 53 -0.65 -21.19 4.13
CA HIS A 53 0.04 -20.65 5.31
C HIS A 53 1.42 -20.14 4.94
N LEU A 54 2.17 -20.94 4.17
CA LEU A 54 3.48 -20.56 3.65
C LEU A 54 3.37 -19.38 2.67
N PHE A 55 2.36 -19.39 1.81
CA PHE A 55 2.07 -18.27 0.91
C PHE A 55 1.86 -16.96 1.69
N ASN A 56 1.03 -16.98 2.74
CA ASN A 56 0.77 -15.79 3.57
C ASN A 56 2.03 -15.32 4.31
N GLU A 57 2.91 -16.23 4.73
CA GLU A 57 4.20 -15.88 5.31
C GLU A 57 5.09 -15.14 4.30
N LYS A 58 5.20 -15.68 3.07
CA LYS A 58 5.98 -15.04 2.01
C LYS A 58 5.41 -13.70 1.56
N VAL A 59 4.08 -13.55 1.54
CA VAL A 59 3.46 -12.24 1.29
C VAL A 59 3.89 -11.22 2.33
N ARG A 60 3.93 -11.57 3.63
CA ARG A 60 4.39 -10.67 4.68
C ARG A 60 5.87 -10.31 4.53
N GLU A 61 6.72 -11.30 4.26
CA GLU A 61 8.16 -11.04 3.99
C GLU A 61 8.36 -10.08 2.81
N TRP A 62 7.57 -10.26 1.74
CA TRP A 62 7.61 -9.38 0.57
C TRP A 62 7.16 -7.95 0.89
N GLU A 63 6.08 -7.80 1.66
CA GLU A 63 5.58 -6.50 2.11
C GLU A 63 6.62 -5.76 2.98
N ASP A 64 7.27 -6.47 3.91
CA ASP A 64 8.31 -5.90 4.76
C ASP A 64 9.54 -5.49 3.96
N TYR A 65 9.99 -6.32 3.03
CA TYR A 65 11.08 -5.96 2.12
C TYR A 65 10.71 -4.73 1.29
N TYR A 66 9.54 -4.72 0.67
CA TYR A 66 9.11 -3.65 -0.23
C TYR A 66 9.00 -2.30 0.50
N ASN A 67 8.44 -2.29 1.71
CA ASN A 67 8.13 -1.06 2.43
C ASN A 67 9.33 -0.49 3.20
N TYR A 68 10.22 -1.34 3.73
CA TYR A 68 11.28 -0.92 4.65
C TYR A 68 12.70 -1.10 4.13
N HIS A 69 12.91 -1.86 3.05
CA HIS A 69 14.26 -2.23 2.60
C HIS A 69 14.51 -1.96 1.12
N ARG A 70 13.47 -2.01 0.28
CA ARG A 70 13.61 -1.83 -1.17
C ARG A 70 13.91 -0.36 -1.49
N PRO A 71 15.03 -0.04 -2.16
CA PRO A 71 15.29 1.31 -2.64
C PRO A 71 14.47 1.61 -3.90
N HIS A 72 13.84 2.79 -3.95
CA HIS A 72 13.05 3.21 -5.11
C HIS A 72 13.71 4.38 -5.83
N GLY A 73 14.08 4.18 -7.10
CA GLY A 73 14.68 5.25 -7.92
C GLY A 73 13.77 6.47 -8.08
N ALA A 74 12.45 6.27 -8.14
CA ALA A 74 11.48 7.37 -8.15
C ALA A 74 11.42 8.16 -6.83
N LEU A 75 11.96 7.61 -5.74
CA LEU A 75 12.07 8.22 -4.42
C LEU A 75 13.53 8.56 -4.08
N GLN A 76 14.39 8.76 -5.07
CA GLN A 76 15.81 9.09 -4.86
C GLN A 76 16.55 8.05 -3.99
N GLY A 77 16.13 6.79 -4.05
CA GLY A 77 16.71 5.69 -3.28
C GLY A 77 16.08 5.47 -1.91
N GLN A 78 15.19 6.36 -1.44
CA GLN A 78 14.42 6.14 -0.21
C GLN A 78 13.44 4.96 -0.38
N THR A 79 13.11 4.36 0.76
CA THR A 79 12.05 3.37 0.89
C THR A 79 10.68 4.07 0.95
N PRO A 80 9.59 3.35 0.64
CA PRO A 80 8.24 3.89 0.80
C PRO A 80 7.99 4.39 2.24
N PHE A 81 8.42 3.64 3.25
CA PHE A 81 8.23 4.02 4.64
C PHE A 81 8.96 5.32 5.01
N GLU A 82 10.21 5.49 4.60
CA GLU A 82 10.96 6.74 4.86
C GLU A 82 10.26 7.96 4.26
N ARG A 83 9.79 7.83 3.01
CA ARG A 83 9.08 8.92 2.33
C ARG A 83 7.72 9.20 2.93
N LEU A 84 7.04 8.20 3.50
CA LEU A 84 5.82 8.38 4.28
C LEU A 84 6.08 9.21 5.54
N ILE A 85 7.15 8.91 6.27
CA ILE A 85 7.54 9.65 7.47
C ILE A 85 7.91 11.09 7.12
N GLU A 86 8.63 11.30 6.02
CA GLU A 86 8.98 12.64 5.54
C GLU A 86 7.73 13.47 5.22
N LYS A 87 6.78 12.92 4.46
CA LYS A 87 5.55 13.62 4.10
C LYS A 87 4.64 13.88 5.29
N SER A 88 4.47 12.90 6.18
CA SER A 88 3.62 13.10 7.36
C SER A 88 4.16 14.20 8.28
N ARG A 89 5.48 14.32 8.44
CA ARG A 89 6.10 15.44 9.17
C ARG A 89 5.87 16.79 8.50
N ALA A 90 5.93 16.84 7.17
CA ALA A 90 5.65 18.06 6.41
C ALA A 90 4.19 18.52 6.59
N ASP A 91 3.22 17.62 6.54
CA ASP A 91 1.80 17.95 6.70
C ASP A 91 1.49 18.48 8.12
N VAL A 92 2.10 17.89 9.16
CA VAL A 92 1.97 18.38 10.55
C VAL A 92 2.48 19.81 10.69
N SER A 93 3.58 20.14 10.01
CA SER A 93 4.14 21.50 10.03
C SER A 93 3.25 22.54 9.31
N GLN A 94 2.36 22.09 8.41
CA GLN A 94 1.43 22.95 7.66
C GLN A 94 0.03 23.03 8.28
N GLY A 95 -0.21 22.39 9.43
CA GLY A 95 -1.45 22.52 10.18
C GLY A 95 -2.67 21.83 9.55
N SER A 96 -2.49 20.91 8.61
CA SER A 96 -3.58 20.15 8.00
C SER A 96 -3.44 18.66 8.32
N LEU A 97 -4.39 18.16 9.12
CA LEU A 97 -4.60 16.78 9.61
C LEU A 97 -3.78 16.33 10.83
N ASP A 98 -4.46 15.61 11.73
CA ASP A 98 -3.93 15.05 12.97
C ASP A 98 -2.93 13.91 12.67
N PRO A 99 -1.66 14.01 13.09
CA PRO A 99 -0.66 12.98 12.88
C PRO A 99 -1.01 11.62 13.49
N THR A 100 -1.90 11.58 14.48
CA THR A 100 -2.31 10.32 15.11
C THR A 100 -3.21 9.49 14.21
N PHE A 101 -3.97 10.07 13.27
CA PHE A 101 -4.80 9.30 12.34
C PHE A 101 -3.96 8.49 11.34
N TYR A 102 -2.85 9.06 10.88
CA TYR A 102 -1.89 8.35 10.03
C TYR A 102 -1.07 7.34 10.82
N LEU A 103 -0.65 7.67 12.05
CA LEU A 103 0.13 6.75 12.88
C LEU A 103 -0.69 5.56 13.38
N LEU A 104 -1.99 5.72 13.72
CA LEU A 104 -2.85 4.62 14.14
C LEU A 104 -3.15 3.64 12.99
N VAL A 105 -3.21 4.18 11.76
CA VAL A 105 -3.36 3.43 10.52
C VAL A 105 -2.07 2.74 10.09
N VAL A 106 -0.91 3.34 10.36
CA VAL A 106 0.43 2.84 9.95
C VAL A 106 1.08 1.95 11.01
N MET A 107 0.76 2.12 12.29
CA MET A 107 1.44 1.45 13.43
C MET A 107 0.54 0.48 14.22
N GLY A 108 -0.57 -0.02 13.65
CA GLY A 108 -1.22 -1.24 14.17
C GLY A 108 -2.43 -1.04 15.08
N GLY A 109 -3.40 -0.20 14.71
CA GLY A 109 -4.70 -0.11 15.39
C GLY A 109 -5.88 -0.84 14.71
N ILE A 110 -5.70 -1.30 13.47
CA ILE A 110 -6.68 -2.13 12.76
C ILE A 110 -5.91 -3.39 12.40
N GLU A 111 -6.17 -4.50 13.09
CA GLU A 111 -5.78 -5.81 12.57
C GLU A 111 -6.16 -5.83 11.09
N PRO A 112 -5.26 -6.23 10.16
CA PRO A 112 -5.62 -6.30 8.76
C PRO A 112 -6.95 -7.05 8.70
N PRO A 113 -8.03 -6.49 8.12
CA PRO A 113 -9.17 -7.32 7.81
C PRO A 113 -8.55 -8.49 7.04
N THR A 114 -8.94 -9.69 7.43
CA THR A 114 -8.39 -11.01 7.06
C THR A 114 -8.41 -11.31 5.55
N ARG A 115 -8.35 -10.29 4.71
CA ARG A 115 -8.41 -10.26 3.26
C ARG A 115 -7.44 -9.20 2.70
N GLY A 116 -6.21 -9.66 2.49
CA GLY A 116 -5.44 -9.44 1.26
C GLY A 116 -4.77 -8.08 1.05
N PHE A 117 -3.46 -8.14 0.76
CA PHE A 117 -2.55 -7.36 -0.12
C PHE A 117 -3.01 -6.02 -0.78
N SER A 118 -4.31 -5.78 -0.93
CA SER A 118 -4.91 -5.01 -2.01
C SER A 118 -5.67 -3.75 -1.60
N VAL A 119 -5.56 -3.24 -0.38
CA VAL A 119 -6.22 -1.95 -0.02
C VAL A 119 -5.24 -0.94 0.58
N TRP A 120 -4.35 -1.39 1.46
CA TRP A 120 -3.43 -0.51 2.19
C TRP A 120 -2.27 0.02 1.35
N ARG A 121 -1.67 -0.83 0.51
CA ARG A 121 -0.59 -0.45 -0.40
C ARG A 121 -1.01 0.69 -1.34
N TRP A 122 -2.26 0.71 -1.82
CA TRP A 122 -2.70 1.68 -2.85
C TRP A 122 -2.86 3.10 -2.35
N LYS A 123 -3.41 3.29 -1.14
CA LYS A 123 -3.52 4.61 -0.53
C LYS A 123 -2.15 5.19 -0.22
N LEU A 124 -1.25 4.34 0.28
CA LEU A 124 0.09 4.71 0.65
C LEU A 124 0.94 5.10 -0.58
N PHE A 125 0.81 4.38 -1.70
CA PHE A 125 1.51 4.69 -2.94
C PHE A 125 1.10 6.03 -3.57
N GLY A 126 -0.19 6.37 -3.55
CA GLY A 126 -0.67 7.66 -4.04
C GLY A 126 -0.06 8.82 -3.27
N TYR A 127 -0.03 8.70 -1.94
CA TYR A 127 0.52 9.70 -1.03
C TYR A 127 2.04 9.79 -1.12
N ILE A 128 2.78 8.69 -1.12
CA ILE A 128 4.25 8.68 -1.15
C ILE A 128 4.79 9.21 -2.48
N PHE A 129 4.31 8.70 -3.61
CA PHE A 129 4.91 8.92 -4.93
C PHE A 129 4.33 10.12 -5.69
N GLN A 130 3.64 11.05 -5.01
CA GLN A 130 3.26 12.37 -5.54
C GLN A 130 4.37 13.40 -5.33
#